data_AF-A0A9Q0Z746-F1
#
_entry.id   AF-A0A9Q0Z746-F1
#
_cell.length_a   1.000
_cell.length_b   1.000
_cell.length_c   1.000
_cell.angle_alpha   90.00
_cell.angle_beta   90.00
_cell.angle_gamma   90.00
#
_symmetry.space_group_name_H-M   'P 1'
#
loop_
_entity.id
_entity.type
_entity.pdbx_description
1 polymer ?
#
loop_
_entity_poly.entity_id
_entity_poly.type
_entity_poly.pdbx_seq_one_letter_code
_entity_poly.pdbx_strand_id
1 'polypeptide(L)'
;MAITSAPALFISILLSLVLISSAQSCSEYTFPGNQAFNSCIDLPFLQANIHWNYIPSTRTVHIAYRANQTSTGWIAWGINPTGTGMVGSQALVAFHNSNGSLTAYPTPITSYTTSMRPGALSFQVSNISATYTNNQMSIFAVLGPLQNGTAVNHVWQAGNSVINDIPSSHATTGSNIQSMGTLNFLSG
;
A
#
# COMPACT_ATOMS: atom_id res chain seq x y z
N MET A 1 67.27 24.56 25.13
CA MET A 1 66.63 23.67 24.13
C MET A 1 65.12 23.83 24.31
N ALA A 2 64.49 24.72 23.54
CA ALA A 2 63.06 25.00 23.64
C ALA A 2 62.34 24.25 22.51
N ILE A 3 61.38 23.40 22.87
CA ILE A 3 60.62 22.58 21.93
C ILE A 3 59.32 23.32 21.64
N THR A 4 59.17 23.85 20.44
CA THR A 4 57.92 24.50 19.98
C THR A 4 56.95 23.43 19.51
N SER A 5 55.79 23.31 20.17
CA SER A 5 54.69 22.45 19.71
C SER A 5 53.86 23.19 18.65
N ALA A 6 53.70 22.58 17.48
CA ALA A 6 52.76 23.04 16.46
C ALA A 6 51.41 22.35 16.68
N PRO A 7 50.26 23.06 16.63
CA PRO A 7 48.96 22.41 16.71
C PRO A 7 48.59 21.85 15.33
N ALA A 8 48.42 20.53 15.24
CA ALA A 8 47.85 19.88 14.06
C ALA A 8 46.32 20.02 14.10
N LEU A 9 45.77 20.82 13.19
CA LEU A 9 44.32 20.99 13.01
C LEU A 9 43.79 19.82 12.18
N PHE A 10 43.20 18.81 12.83
CA PHE A 10 42.48 17.74 12.14
C PHE A 10 41.11 18.25 11.69
N ILE A 11 41.01 18.66 10.42
CA ILE A 11 39.74 18.96 9.77
C ILE A 11 39.06 17.63 9.43
N SER A 12 38.11 17.20 10.27
CA SER A 12 37.27 16.04 9.98
C SER A 12 36.17 16.43 9.01
N ILE A 13 36.32 16.05 7.73
CA ILE A 13 35.27 16.20 6.72
C ILE A 13 34.23 15.10 6.96
N LEU A 14 33.12 15.45 7.63
CA LEU A 14 31.91 14.64 7.64
C LEU A 14 31.25 14.75 6.26
N LEU A 15 31.51 13.77 5.40
CA LEU A 15 30.79 13.60 4.15
C LEU A 15 29.39 13.05 4.48
N SER A 16 28.44 13.93 4.69
CA SER A 16 27.02 13.59 4.85
C SER A 16 26.53 12.96 3.54
N LEU A 17 26.43 11.63 3.50
CA LEU A 17 25.69 10.91 2.46
C LEU A 17 24.20 11.23 2.64
N VAL A 18 23.77 12.36 2.08
CA VAL A 18 22.35 12.66 1.92
C VAL A 18 21.83 11.70 0.85
N LEU A 19 21.26 10.58 1.28
CA LEU A 19 20.43 9.75 0.40
C LEU A 19 19.23 10.60 0.01
N ILE A 20 19.29 11.21 -1.17
CA ILE A 20 18.14 11.88 -1.78
C ILE A 20 17.17 10.78 -2.16
N SER A 21 16.26 10.44 -1.25
CA SER A 21 15.04 9.72 -1.59
C SER A 21 14.19 10.68 -2.43
N SER A 22 14.25 10.56 -3.75
CA SER A 22 13.26 11.20 -4.62
C SER A 22 11.92 10.54 -4.36
N ALA A 23 11.11 11.11 -3.46
CA ALA A 23 9.69 10.80 -3.43
C ALA A 23 9.09 11.33 -4.74
N GLN A 24 8.98 10.46 -5.74
CA GLN A 24 8.16 10.77 -6.90
C GLN A 24 6.74 10.95 -6.39
N SER A 25 6.12 12.08 -6.71
CA SER A 25 4.68 12.22 -6.52
C SER A 25 4.00 11.04 -7.22
N CYS A 26 2.95 10.48 -6.61
CA CYS A 26 2.17 9.40 -7.24
C CYS A 26 1.76 9.73 -8.70
N SER A 27 1.63 11.02 -9.05
CA SER A 27 1.26 11.48 -10.39
C SER A 27 2.26 11.15 -11.49
N GLU A 28 3.54 10.89 -11.17
CA GLU A 28 4.59 10.63 -12.16
C GLU A 28 4.74 9.15 -12.52
N TYR A 29 4.01 8.25 -11.84
CA TYR A 29 4.17 6.82 -12.04
C TYR A 29 3.36 6.30 -13.24
N THR A 30 4.06 5.68 -14.19
CA THR A 30 3.42 4.98 -15.32
C THR A 30 3.30 3.50 -15.02
N PHE A 31 2.08 2.98 -15.02
CA PHE A 31 1.84 1.56 -14.84
C PHE A 31 2.11 0.75 -16.12
N PRO A 32 2.49 -0.53 -15.98
CA PRO A 32 2.62 -1.44 -17.12
C PRO A 32 1.34 -1.50 -17.97
N GLY A 33 1.49 -1.79 -19.25
CA GLY A 33 0.34 -1.98 -20.16
C GLY A 33 -0.43 -0.70 -20.50
N ASN A 34 0.19 0.48 -20.34
CA ASN A 34 -0.42 1.80 -20.55
C ASN A 34 -1.66 2.04 -19.68
N GLN A 35 -1.74 1.40 -18.52
CA GLN A 35 -2.83 1.65 -17.58
C GLN A 35 -2.65 3.03 -16.93
N ALA A 36 -3.57 3.94 -17.21
CA ALA A 36 -3.53 5.31 -16.72
C ALA A 36 -4.58 5.56 -15.64
N PHE A 37 -4.19 6.32 -14.62
CA PHE A 37 -5.09 6.79 -13.56
C PHE A 37 -5.06 8.31 -13.49
N ASN A 38 -6.24 8.92 -13.47
CA ASN A 38 -6.43 10.37 -13.49
C ASN A 38 -6.27 11.00 -12.10
N SER A 39 -6.32 10.18 -11.05
CA SER A 39 -6.25 10.63 -9.67
C SER A 39 -5.36 9.71 -8.86
N CYS A 40 -4.63 10.29 -7.91
CA CYS A 40 -3.85 9.55 -6.94
C CYS A 40 -3.60 10.36 -5.68
N ILE A 41 -3.27 9.68 -4.59
CA ILE A 41 -2.74 10.27 -3.36
C ILE A 41 -1.56 9.45 -2.86
N ASP A 42 -0.57 10.14 -2.32
CA ASP A 42 0.45 9.53 -1.47
C ASP A 42 -0.13 9.34 -0.06
N LEU A 43 -0.06 8.12 0.45
CA LEU A 43 -0.53 7.79 1.78
C LEU A 43 0.57 8.09 2.81
N PRO A 44 0.23 8.63 3.99
CA PRO A 44 1.23 9.14 4.94
C PRO A 44 2.13 8.06 5.55
N PHE A 45 1.77 6.79 5.42
CA PHE A 45 2.45 5.67 6.06
C PHE A 45 2.69 4.53 5.09
N LEU A 46 3.69 3.70 5.40
CA LEU A 46 4.05 2.48 4.66
C LEU A 46 4.56 2.74 3.22
N GLN A 47 4.96 3.98 2.90
CA GLN A 47 5.47 4.36 1.57
C GLN A 47 4.52 3.86 0.48
N ALA A 48 3.24 4.15 0.69
CA ALA A 48 2.15 3.63 -0.11
C ALA A 48 1.44 4.76 -0.85
N ASN A 49 0.83 4.43 -1.98
CA ASN A 49 -0.04 5.34 -2.71
C ASN A 49 -1.23 4.57 -3.26
N ILE A 50 -2.29 5.33 -3.54
CA ILE A 50 -3.44 4.79 -4.25
C ILE A 50 -3.78 5.69 -5.43
N HIS A 51 -4.06 5.04 -6.54
CA HIS A 51 -4.46 5.65 -7.79
C HIS A 51 -5.84 5.14 -8.15
N TRP A 52 -6.66 5.99 -8.76
CA TRP A 52 -7.99 5.57 -9.18
C TRP A 52 -8.55 6.34 -10.37
N ASN A 53 -9.52 5.71 -11.02
CA ASN A 53 -10.48 6.34 -11.94
C ASN A 53 -11.88 5.99 -11.45
N TYR A 54 -12.69 7.00 -11.14
CA TYR A 54 -14.11 6.79 -10.87
C TYR A 54 -14.92 6.88 -12.17
N ILE A 55 -15.80 5.90 -12.39
CA ILE A 55 -16.67 5.83 -13.58
C ILE A 55 -18.12 6.06 -13.13
N PRO A 56 -18.67 7.28 -13.28
CA PRO A 56 -19.98 7.63 -12.71
C PRO A 56 -21.14 6.81 -13.30
N SER A 57 -21.10 6.46 -14.59
CA SER A 57 -22.17 5.74 -15.28
C SER A 57 -22.42 4.33 -14.72
N THR A 58 -21.36 3.66 -14.26
CA THR A 58 -21.41 2.31 -13.68
C THR A 58 -21.22 2.33 -12.16
N ARG A 59 -20.91 3.48 -11.58
CA ARG A 59 -20.53 3.66 -10.16
C ARG A 59 -19.38 2.74 -9.75
N THR A 60 -18.46 2.46 -10.68
CA THR A 60 -17.29 1.62 -10.45
C THR A 60 -16.04 2.47 -10.23
N VAL A 61 -15.07 1.90 -9.52
CA VAL A 61 -13.76 2.52 -9.31
C VAL A 61 -12.71 1.56 -9.81
N HIS A 62 -11.89 2.00 -10.75
CA HIS A 62 -10.68 1.27 -11.13
C HIS A 62 -9.58 1.76 -10.21
N ILE A 63 -8.89 0.86 -9.52
CA ILE A 63 -7.84 1.23 -8.56
C ILE A 63 -6.51 0.58 -8.92
N ALA A 64 -5.43 1.26 -8.53
CA ALA A 64 -4.13 0.68 -8.31
C ALA A 64 -3.61 1.12 -6.94
N TYR A 65 -3.47 0.18 -6.01
CA TYR A 65 -2.81 0.41 -4.73
C TYR A 65 -1.36 -0.08 -4.83
N ARG A 66 -0.39 0.71 -4.37
CA ARG A 66 1.02 0.32 -4.39
C ARG A 66 1.67 0.62 -3.05
N ALA A 67 2.64 -0.20 -2.68
CA ALA A 67 3.46 0.05 -1.50
C ALA A 67 4.85 -0.59 -1.66
N ASN A 68 5.84 0.01 -1.00
CA ASN A 68 7.15 -0.62 -0.84
C ASN A 68 6.98 -1.92 -0.04
N GLN A 69 7.52 -3.01 -0.58
CA GLN A 69 7.46 -4.32 0.05
C GLN A 69 8.57 -5.23 -0.48
N THR A 70 9.05 -6.12 0.37
CA THR A 70 9.96 -7.22 0.01
C THR A 70 9.19 -8.38 -0.61
N SER A 71 9.86 -9.25 -1.35
CA SER A 71 9.23 -10.41 -2.00
C SER A 71 8.65 -11.42 -1.00
N THR A 72 9.07 -11.41 0.26
CA THR A 72 8.57 -12.29 1.33
C THR A 72 7.39 -11.71 2.10
N GLY A 73 7.07 -10.44 1.86
CA GLY A 73 5.99 -9.75 2.52
C GLY A 73 4.68 -9.75 1.72
N TRP A 74 3.74 -8.97 2.23
CA TRP A 74 2.42 -8.79 1.65
C TRP A 74 1.97 -7.34 1.81
N ILE A 75 1.06 -6.91 0.94
CA ILE A 75 0.39 -5.61 1.02
C ILE A 75 -1.12 -5.82 0.96
N ALA A 76 -1.88 -4.94 1.61
CA ALA A 76 -3.33 -4.93 1.52
C ALA A 76 -3.88 -3.52 1.55
N TRP A 77 -4.96 -3.30 0.81
CA TRP A 77 -5.77 -2.09 0.88
C TRP A 77 -7.23 -2.47 0.97
N GLY A 78 -8.00 -1.80 1.81
CA GLY A 78 -9.40 -2.16 2.01
C GLY A 78 -10.29 -0.98 2.33
N ILE A 79 -11.57 -1.15 2.02
CA ILE A 79 -12.65 -0.23 2.40
C ILE A 79 -13.32 -0.78 3.66
N ASN A 80 -13.54 0.06 4.66
CA ASN A 80 -14.38 -0.27 5.79
C ASN A 80 -15.75 0.41 5.65
N PRO A 81 -16.80 -0.32 5.24
CA PRO A 81 -18.14 0.25 5.10
C PRO A 81 -18.86 0.47 6.43
N THR A 82 -18.31 -0.02 7.56
CA THR A 82 -18.96 -0.05 8.87
C THR A 82 -18.23 0.76 9.95
N GLY A 83 -17.05 1.29 9.64
CA GLY A 83 -16.19 1.98 10.61
C GLY A 83 -14.95 2.57 9.96
N THR A 84 -13.96 2.95 10.78
CA THR A 84 -12.72 3.59 10.34
C THR A 84 -11.46 2.75 10.58
N GLY A 85 -11.58 1.63 11.31
CA GLY A 85 -10.46 0.79 11.71
C GLY A 85 -10.32 -0.50 10.90
N MET A 86 -9.45 -1.40 11.37
CA MET A 86 -9.19 -2.70 10.73
C MET A 86 -10.43 -3.60 10.67
N VAL A 87 -11.12 -3.78 11.79
CA VAL A 87 -12.28 -4.69 11.89
C VAL A 87 -13.47 -4.11 11.11
N GLY A 88 -14.06 -4.94 10.26
CA GLY A 88 -15.10 -4.56 9.31
C GLY A 88 -14.56 -4.21 7.91
N SER A 89 -13.24 -4.13 7.75
CA SER A 89 -12.63 -3.84 6.45
C SER A 89 -12.83 -4.98 5.45
N GLN A 90 -12.97 -4.61 4.20
CA GLN A 90 -13.11 -5.49 3.05
C GLN A 90 -11.93 -5.19 2.12
N ALA A 91 -10.94 -6.07 2.15
CA ALA A 91 -9.60 -5.78 1.64
C ALA A 91 -9.28 -6.57 0.38
N LEU A 92 -8.39 -6.01 -0.42
CA LEU A 92 -7.62 -6.72 -1.42
C LEU A 92 -6.23 -6.94 -0.84
N VAL A 93 -5.72 -8.16 -0.97
CA VAL A 93 -4.38 -8.52 -0.50
C VAL A 93 -3.56 -9.08 -1.66
N ALA A 94 -2.25 -8.82 -1.66
CA ALA A 94 -1.32 -9.41 -2.59
C ALA A 94 -0.02 -9.85 -1.92
N PHE A 95 0.57 -10.92 -2.41
CA PHE A 95 1.83 -11.49 -1.96
C PHE A 95 2.37 -12.57 -2.92
N HIS A 96 3.64 -12.93 -2.78
CA HIS A 96 4.20 -14.10 -3.46
C HIS A 96 3.85 -15.39 -2.72
N ASN A 97 3.26 -16.34 -3.42
CA ASN A 97 3.13 -17.71 -2.94
C ASN A 97 4.51 -18.38 -2.80
N SER A 98 4.54 -19.48 -2.07
CA SER A 98 5.68 -20.38 -1.88
C SER A 98 6.28 -20.90 -3.20
N ASN A 99 5.46 -21.05 -4.24
CA ASN A 99 5.89 -21.40 -5.60
C ASN A 99 6.44 -20.21 -6.42
N GLY A 100 6.57 -19.03 -5.81
CA GLY A 100 7.09 -17.80 -6.42
C GLY A 100 6.05 -16.99 -7.22
N SER A 101 4.88 -17.54 -7.52
CA SER A 101 3.81 -16.82 -8.22
C SER A 101 3.25 -15.68 -7.37
N LEU A 102 2.96 -14.54 -8.00
CA LEU A 102 2.30 -13.42 -7.35
C LEU A 102 0.78 -13.62 -7.40
N THR A 103 0.12 -13.50 -6.25
CA THR A 103 -1.34 -13.63 -6.15
C THR A 103 -1.97 -12.37 -5.60
N ALA A 104 -3.24 -12.13 -5.96
CA ALA A 104 -4.08 -11.11 -5.37
C ALA A 104 -5.53 -11.57 -5.31
N TYR A 105 -6.21 -11.29 -4.20
CA TYR A 105 -7.62 -11.68 -4.01
C TYR A 105 -8.32 -10.82 -2.96
N PRO A 106 -9.67 -10.81 -2.94
CA PRO A 106 -10.43 -10.13 -1.91
C PRO A 106 -10.53 -10.98 -0.64
N THR A 107 -10.46 -10.35 0.53
CA THR A 107 -10.60 -10.98 1.84
C THR A 107 -11.39 -10.09 2.80
N PRO A 108 -12.43 -10.61 3.49
CA PRO A 108 -13.10 -9.89 4.56
C PRO A 108 -12.26 -9.92 5.85
N ILE A 109 -12.21 -8.80 6.57
CA ILE A 109 -11.52 -8.65 7.86
C ILE A 109 -12.56 -8.43 8.96
N THR A 110 -13.06 -9.52 9.53
CA THR A 110 -14.17 -9.50 10.50
C THR A 110 -13.70 -9.45 11.96
N SER A 111 -12.42 -9.69 12.22
CA SER A 111 -11.82 -9.64 13.56
C SER A 111 -10.31 -9.38 13.46
N TYR A 112 -9.66 -9.17 14.62
CA TYR A 112 -8.20 -9.13 14.70
C TYR A 112 -7.52 -10.49 14.45
N THR A 113 -8.29 -11.58 14.54
CA THR A 113 -7.85 -12.95 14.24
C THR A 113 -8.41 -13.35 12.88
N THR A 114 -7.88 -12.73 11.83
CA THR A 114 -8.32 -12.95 10.45
C THR A 114 -7.69 -14.18 9.83
N SER A 115 -8.46 -14.90 9.00
CA SER A 115 -7.95 -16.04 8.23
C SER A 115 -7.08 -15.62 7.04
N MET A 116 -7.22 -14.36 6.59
CA MET A 116 -6.59 -13.82 5.38
C MET A 116 -6.86 -14.68 4.12
N ARG A 117 -7.94 -15.46 4.08
CA ARG A 117 -8.33 -16.30 2.94
C ARG A 117 -9.27 -15.56 1.98
N PRO A 118 -9.33 -15.98 0.71
CA PRO A 118 -10.30 -15.45 -0.24
C PRO A 118 -11.73 -15.48 0.32
N GLY A 119 -12.47 -14.40 0.16
CA GLY A 119 -13.85 -14.30 0.62
C GLY A 119 -14.64 -13.21 -0.08
N ALA A 120 -15.96 -13.37 -0.09
CA ALA A 120 -16.87 -12.40 -0.69
C ALA A 120 -16.88 -11.07 0.09
N LEU A 121 -16.99 -9.98 -0.65
CA LEU A 121 -17.15 -8.62 -0.15
C LEU A 121 -18.61 -8.17 -0.36
N SER A 122 -19.04 -7.11 0.32
CA SER A 122 -20.37 -6.51 0.13
C SER A 122 -20.49 -5.71 -1.17
N PHE A 123 -19.39 -5.49 -1.89
CA PHE A 123 -19.35 -4.92 -3.22
C PHE A 123 -18.60 -5.85 -4.16
N GLN A 124 -18.91 -5.79 -5.45
CA GLN A 124 -18.24 -6.62 -6.45
C GLN A 124 -16.79 -6.16 -6.64
N VAL A 125 -15.91 -7.12 -6.88
CA VAL A 125 -14.52 -6.89 -7.26
C VAL A 125 -14.21 -7.75 -8.47
N SER A 126 -13.65 -7.14 -9.51
CA SER A 126 -13.27 -7.81 -10.75
C SER A 126 -11.92 -7.33 -11.25
N ASN A 127 -11.38 -7.99 -12.28
CA ASN A 127 -10.10 -7.66 -12.92
C ASN A 127 -8.95 -7.51 -11.91
N ILE A 128 -8.92 -8.39 -10.90
CA ILE A 128 -7.89 -8.37 -9.87
C ILE A 128 -6.59 -8.89 -10.46
N SER A 129 -5.51 -8.13 -10.26
CA SER A 129 -4.16 -8.59 -10.57
C SER A 129 -3.16 -7.90 -9.64
N ALA A 130 -1.93 -8.42 -9.62
CA ALA A 130 -0.84 -7.78 -8.91
C ALA A 130 0.45 -7.80 -9.74
N THR A 131 1.32 -6.85 -9.43
CA THR A 131 2.69 -6.78 -9.98
C THR A 131 3.70 -6.59 -8.85
N TYR A 132 4.92 -7.08 -9.05
CA TYR A 132 6.04 -6.83 -8.17
C TYR A 132 7.26 -6.43 -9.00
N THR A 133 7.76 -5.22 -8.76
CA THR A 133 8.95 -4.69 -9.45
C THR A 133 9.64 -3.67 -8.56
N ASN A 134 10.97 -3.62 -8.58
CA ASN A 134 11.77 -2.64 -7.82
C ASN A 134 11.37 -2.51 -6.34
N ASN A 135 11.16 -3.66 -5.66
CA ASN A 135 10.72 -3.73 -4.25
C ASN A 135 9.41 -2.96 -3.97
N GLN A 136 8.54 -2.88 -4.98
CA GLN A 136 7.19 -2.35 -4.86
C GLN A 136 6.22 -3.40 -5.35
N MET A 137 5.20 -3.64 -4.53
CA MET A 137 4.06 -4.46 -4.89
C MET A 137 2.91 -3.55 -5.27
N SER A 138 2.08 -3.98 -6.22
CA SER A 138 0.89 -3.22 -6.63
C SER A 138 -0.30 -4.16 -6.81
N ILE A 139 -1.48 -3.73 -6.40
CA ILE A 139 -2.77 -4.40 -6.57
C ILE A 139 -3.63 -3.57 -7.51
N PHE A 140 -4.16 -4.19 -8.55
CA PHE A 140 -5.12 -3.59 -9.48
C PHE A 140 -6.47 -4.27 -9.33
N ALA A 141 -7.55 -3.51 -9.41
CA ALA A 141 -8.90 -4.06 -9.40
C ALA A 141 -9.93 -3.06 -9.95
N VAL A 142 -11.12 -3.57 -10.27
CA VAL A 142 -12.34 -2.78 -10.47
C VAL A 142 -13.30 -3.09 -9.33
N LEU A 143 -13.69 -2.05 -8.59
CA LEU A 143 -14.59 -2.12 -7.45
C LEU A 143 -15.97 -1.61 -7.81
N GLY A 144 -16.99 -2.18 -7.18
CA GLY A 144 -18.36 -1.68 -7.23
C GLY A 144 -19.25 -2.40 -8.24
N PRO A 145 -20.50 -1.95 -8.41
CA PRO A 145 -21.00 -0.62 -8.06
C PRO A 145 -20.91 -0.27 -6.56
N LEU A 146 -20.37 0.91 -6.23
CA LEU A 146 -20.33 1.40 -4.85
C LEU A 146 -21.68 2.00 -4.47
N GLN A 147 -22.39 1.37 -3.53
CA GLN A 147 -23.76 1.77 -3.19
C GLN A 147 -23.84 2.99 -2.26
N ASN A 148 -22.82 3.22 -1.43
CA ASN A 148 -22.82 4.23 -0.35
C ASN A 148 -22.13 5.55 -0.74
N GLY A 149 -22.16 5.91 -2.02
CA GLY A 149 -21.50 7.12 -2.54
C GLY A 149 -20.03 6.91 -2.89
N THR A 150 -19.28 8.01 -2.98
CA THR A 150 -17.88 8.04 -3.45
C THR A 150 -16.86 8.25 -2.32
N ALA A 151 -17.31 8.64 -1.14
CA ALA A 151 -16.48 8.77 0.05
C ALA A 151 -16.47 7.44 0.83
N VAL A 152 -15.28 6.95 1.13
CA VAL A 152 -15.08 5.68 1.85
C VAL A 152 -14.07 5.86 2.96
N ASN A 153 -14.28 5.14 4.08
CA ASN A 153 -13.20 4.90 5.01
C ASN A 153 -12.34 3.79 4.44
N HIS A 154 -11.03 3.99 4.43
CA HIS A 154 -10.09 3.00 3.96
C HIS A 154 -8.99 2.71 4.98
N VAL A 155 -8.38 1.56 4.83
CA VAL A 155 -7.19 1.15 5.57
C VAL A 155 -6.19 0.55 4.60
N TRP A 156 -4.91 0.68 4.90
CA TRP A 156 -3.85 0.05 4.14
C TRP A 156 -2.86 -0.59 5.08
N GLN A 157 -2.30 -1.73 4.69
CA GLN A 157 -1.45 -2.53 5.55
C GLN A 157 -0.34 -3.18 4.73
N ALA A 158 0.76 -3.42 5.42
CA ALA A 158 1.87 -4.20 4.91
C ALA A 158 2.41 -5.09 6.03
N GLY A 159 2.83 -6.30 5.69
CA GLY A 159 3.46 -7.23 6.63
C GLY A 159 4.63 -7.95 5.97
N ASN A 160 5.61 -8.38 6.77
CA ASN A 160 6.90 -8.84 6.26
C ASN A 160 6.97 -10.37 6.07
N SER A 161 5.88 -11.09 6.32
CA SER A 161 5.87 -12.56 6.33
C SER A 161 4.57 -13.13 5.81
N VAL A 162 4.70 -14.15 4.97
CA VAL A 162 3.65 -15.05 4.51
C VAL A 162 4.05 -16.45 4.95
N ILE A 163 3.14 -17.18 5.59
CA ILE A 163 3.37 -18.55 6.08
C ILE A 163 2.29 -19.45 5.48
N ASN A 164 2.72 -20.54 4.84
CA ASN A 164 1.81 -21.48 4.16
C ASN A 164 0.85 -20.80 3.19
N ASP A 165 1.36 -19.86 2.39
CA ASP A 165 0.59 -19.05 1.42
C ASP A 165 -0.55 -18.25 2.06
N ILE A 166 -0.38 -17.87 3.33
CA ILE A 166 -1.30 -17.00 4.07
C ILE A 166 -0.50 -15.83 4.67
N PRO A 167 -0.91 -14.57 4.42
CA PRO A 167 -0.36 -13.39 5.09
C PRO A 167 -0.37 -13.52 6.62
N SER A 168 0.80 -13.39 7.24
CA SER A 168 0.94 -13.38 8.71
C SER A 168 0.57 -12.02 9.29
N SER A 169 0.39 -11.95 10.61
CA SER A 169 0.13 -10.70 11.32
C SER A 169 1.19 -9.64 11.01
N HIS A 170 0.73 -8.42 10.70
CA HIS A 170 1.59 -7.25 10.61
C HIS A 170 1.88 -6.66 12.01
N ALA A 171 2.75 -5.65 12.07
CA ALA A 171 3.02 -4.95 13.32
C ALA A 171 1.74 -4.31 13.88
N THR A 172 1.54 -4.41 15.19
CA THR A 172 0.39 -3.83 15.91
C THR A 172 0.71 -2.47 16.54
N THR A 173 1.73 -1.80 16.02
CA THR A 173 2.23 -0.51 16.48
C THR A 173 2.69 0.35 15.29
N GLY A 174 2.98 1.63 15.53
CA GLY A 174 3.56 2.53 14.54
C GLY A 174 2.71 2.71 13.28
N SER A 175 3.36 2.72 12.12
CA SER A 175 2.72 3.01 10.84
C SER A 175 1.50 2.14 10.54
N ASN A 176 1.51 0.85 10.89
CA ASN A 176 0.37 -0.04 10.63
C ASN A 176 -0.91 0.38 11.37
N ILE A 177 -0.82 0.80 12.64
CA ILE A 177 -2.00 1.28 13.38
C ILE A 177 -2.44 2.67 12.92
N GLN A 178 -1.56 3.46 12.31
CA GLN A 178 -1.88 4.79 11.78
C GLN A 178 -2.39 4.76 10.33
N SER A 179 -2.32 3.61 9.65
CA SER A 179 -2.66 3.46 8.24
C SER A 179 -4.16 3.31 7.99
N MET A 180 -4.88 4.38 8.31
CA MET A 180 -6.32 4.54 8.09
C MET A 180 -6.66 5.97 7.70
N GLY A 181 -7.78 6.16 7.00
CA GLY A 181 -8.21 7.48 6.54
C GLY A 181 -9.55 7.46 5.81
N THR A 182 -9.89 8.59 5.21
CA THR A 182 -11.04 8.73 4.33
C THR A 182 -10.54 9.11 2.94
N LEU A 183 -11.16 8.55 1.91
CA LEU A 183 -10.87 8.81 0.50
C LEU A 183 -12.19 9.12 -0.21
N ASN A 184 -12.22 10.19 -0.99
CA ASN A 184 -13.35 10.47 -1.87
C ASN A 184 -12.93 10.31 -3.33
N PHE A 185 -13.51 9.31 -4.01
CA PHE A 185 -13.15 8.98 -5.39
C PHE A 185 -13.48 10.08 -6.42
N LEU A 186 -14.20 11.14 -6.04
CA LEU A 186 -14.41 12.33 -6.88
C LEU A 186 -13.41 13.45 -6.61
N SER A 187 -13.05 13.71 -5.35
CA SER A 187 -12.25 14.90 -4.97
C SER A 187 -10.81 14.60 -4.61
N GLY A 188 -10.46 13.34 -4.36
CA GLY A 188 -9.31 13.00 -3.51
C GLY A 188 -9.71 13.02 -2.05
#